data_AF-A0AAE0H5S1-F1
#
_entry.id   AF-A0AAE0H5S1-F1
#
_cell.length_a   1.000
_cell.length_b   1.000
_cell.length_c   1.000
_cell.angle_alpha   90.00
_cell.angle_beta   90.00
_cell.angle_gamma   90.00
#
_symmetry.space_group_name_H-M   'P 1'
#
loop_
_entity.id
_entity.type
_entity.pdbx_description
1 polymer ?
#
loop_
_entity_poly.entity_id
_entity_poly.type
_entity_poly.pdbx_seq_one_letter_code
_entity_poly.pdbx_strand_id
1 'polypeptide(L)'
;MSQIEQHEWQTGLCSFFSSGHCFMGCCCPCMLANRTHELLEDPDEKTPSGCGPVGCGWCLAEMAGGLGCIFGFLQRKKIREKHGIEGSTCGDLCVNWCCPCCSVIQQLNELEMRRDARQVNKAGYQQQAPMRQ
;
A
#
# COMPACT_ATOMS: atom_id res chain seq x y z
N MET A 1 21.12 5.09 -2.40
CA MET A 1 19.94 5.35 -3.26
C MET A 1 19.41 3.99 -3.69
N SER A 2 18.44 3.43 -2.97
CA SER A 2 17.77 2.21 -3.41
C SER A 2 16.95 2.55 -4.66
N GLN A 3 17.32 2.00 -5.81
CA GLN A 3 16.50 2.12 -7.01
C GLN A 3 15.23 1.28 -6.81
N ILE A 4 14.05 1.86 -7.02
CA ILE A 4 12.79 1.13 -6.99
C ILE A 4 12.66 0.37 -8.31
N GLU A 5 12.73 -0.96 -8.25
CA GLU A 5 12.49 -1.82 -9.42
C GLU A 5 11.04 -1.62 -9.91
N GLN A 6 10.87 -1.36 -11.21
CA GLN A 6 9.58 -0.92 -11.78
C GLN A 6 8.56 -2.05 -11.96
N HIS A 7 8.88 -3.29 -11.61
CA HIS A 7 8.02 -4.45 -11.89
C HIS A 7 7.89 -5.46 -10.74
N GLU A 8 8.48 -5.16 -9.58
CA GLU A 8 8.46 -6.04 -8.42
C GLU A 8 7.97 -5.33 -7.15
N TRP A 9 7.40 -6.10 -6.24
CA TRP A 9 7.12 -5.64 -4.88
C TRP A 9 8.43 -5.34 -4.18
N GLN A 10 8.59 -4.12 -3.69
CA GLN A 10 9.82 -3.69 -3.00
C GLN A 10 9.84 -4.13 -1.54
N THR A 11 8.68 -4.49 -0.99
CA THR A 11 8.54 -5.03 0.36
C THR A 11 8.11 -6.48 0.33
N GLY A 12 8.74 -7.32 1.16
CA GLY A 12 8.35 -8.71 1.33
C GLY A 12 7.06 -8.81 2.16
N LEU A 13 6.29 -9.88 1.92
CA LEU A 13 5.02 -10.11 2.62
C LEU A 13 5.19 -10.08 4.14
N CYS A 14 6.23 -10.71 4.68
CA CYS A 14 6.50 -10.79 6.13
C CYS A 14 7.54 -9.78 6.63
N SER A 15 7.95 -8.80 5.83
CA SER A 15 9.00 -7.83 6.24
C SER A 15 8.58 -6.93 7.41
N PHE A 16 7.30 -6.95 7.79
CA PHE A 16 6.71 -6.16 8.87
C PHE A 16 6.99 -6.69 10.29
N PHE A 17 7.43 -7.94 10.46
CA PHE A 17 7.78 -8.48 11.78
C PHE A 17 8.96 -7.74 12.44
N SER A 18 9.76 -7.01 11.64
CA SER A 18 10.85 -6.18 12.12
C SER A 18 10.42 -4.79 12.61
N SER A 19 9.20 -4.29 12.29
CA SER A 19 8.86 -2.87 12.41
C SER A 19 7.63 -2.54 13.25
N GLY A 20 7.05 -3.50 13.99
CA GLY A 20 5.97 -3.24 14.96
C GLY A 20 4.58 -2.96 14.36
N HIS A 21 4.46 -2.83 13.03
CA HIS A 21 3.19 -2.64 12.32
C HIS A 21 2.24 -3.85 12.38
N CYS A 22 2.72 -5.00 12.88
CA CYS A 22 1.94 -6.23 13.00
C CYS A 22 0.69 -6.07 13.88
N PHE A 23 0.76 -5.32 14.99
CA PHE A 23 -0.37 -5.17 15.90
C PHE A 23 -1.49 -4.32 15.28
N MET A 24 -1.12 -3.22 14.62
CA MET A 24 -2.08 -2.28 14.02
C MET A 24 -2.72 -2.86 12.75
N GLY A 25 -1.97 -3.62 11.94
CA GLY A 25 -2.50 -4.32 10.78
C GLY A 25 -3.36 -5.54 11.12
N CYS A 26 -3.18 -6.16 12.30
CA CYS A 26 -3.99 -7.27 12.75
C CYS A 26 -5.23 -6.82 13.55
N CYS A 27 -5.13 -5.76 14.37
CA CYS A 27 -6.24 -5.26 15.18
C CYS A 27 -7.15 -4.29 14.42
N CYS A 28 -6.62 -3.54 13.45
CA CYS A 28 -7.36 -2.52 12.70
C CYS A 28 -7.05 -2.57 11.19
N PRO A 29 -7.26 -3.70 10.49
CA PRO A 29 -6.93 -3.83 9.06
C PRO A 29 -7.68 -2.82 8.17
N CYS A 30 -8.88 -2.39 8.58
CA CYS A 30 -9.67 -1.37 7.90
C CYS A 30 -8.98 -0.01 7.82
N MET A 31 -8.25 0.39 8.86
CA MET A 31 -7.55 1.66 8.90
C MET A 31 -6.39 1.67 7.90
N LEU A 32 -5.66 0.54 7.83
CA LEU A 32 -4.57 0.37 6.88
C LEU A 32 -5.10 0.29 5.45
N ALA A 33 -6.20 -0.43 5.22
CA ALA A 33 -6.83 -0.52 3.91
C ALA A 33 -7.31 0.85 3.40
N ASN A 34 -7.90 1.68 4.28
CA ASN A 34 -8.32 3.03 3.92
C ASN A 34 -7.12 3.94 3.65
N ARG A 35 -6.09 3.91 4.51
CA ARG A 35 -4.85 4.67 4.29
C ARG A 35 -4.17 4.29 2.97
N THR A 36 -4.15 2.99 2.66
CA THR A 36 -3.67 2.46 1.38
C THR A 36 -4.50 3.02 0.21
N HIS A 37 -5.82 3.09 0.37
CA HIS A 37 -6.70 3.67 -0.64
C HIS A 37 -6.44 5.17 -0.85
N GLU A 38 -6.35 5.94 0.22
CA GLU A 38 -6.08 7.38 0.20
C GLU A 38 -4.76 7.67 -0.55
N LEU A 39 -3.68 6.95 -0.21
CA LEU A 39 -2.38 7.08 -0.91
C LEU A 39 -2.40 6.58 -2.35
N LEU A 40 -3.26 5.60 -2.65
CA LEU A 40 -3.42 5.11 -4.01
C LEU A 40 -4.18 6.11 -4.89
N GLU A 41 -5.08 6.91 -4.34
CA GLU A 41 -5.79 7.96 -5.07
C GLU A 41 -4.97 9.24 -5.16
N ASP A 42 -4.48 9.73 -4.01
CA ASP A 42 -3.61 10.91 -3.91
C ASP A 42 -2.26 10.54 -3.29
N PRO A 43 -1.22 10.29 -4.12
CA PRO A 43 0.11 9.99 -3.63
C PRO A 43 0.79 11.14 -2.89
N ASP A 44 0.36 12.40 -3.10
CA ASP A 44 0.95 13.57 -2.44
C ASP A 44 0.22 13.92 -1.11
N GLU A 45 -0.78 13.12 -0.71
CA GLU A 45 -1.47 13.23 0.58
C GLU A 45 -0.50 13.08 1.75
N LYS A 46 -0.48 14.10 2.61
CA LYS A 46 0.47 14.23 3.73
C LYS A 46 -0.07 13.55 4.99
N THR A 47 -1.37 13.56 5.17
CA THR A 47 -2.04 13.09 6.39
C THR A 47 -3.22 12.19 6.04
N PRO A 48 -2.96 10.97 5.51
CA PRO A 48 -4.04 10.02 5.25
C PRO A 48 -4.68 9.65 6.59
N SER A 49 -5.98 9.92 6.69
CA SER A 49 -6.76 9.82 7.92
C SER A 49 -6.85 8.38 8.43
N GLY A 50 -6.77 7.41 7.50
CA GLY A 50 -7.05 6.01 7.76
C GLY A 50 -8.51 5.71 8.13
N CYS A 51 -9.36 6.72 8.34
CA CYS A 51 -10.78 6.55 8.66
C CYS A 51 -11.61 7.17 7.55
N GLY A 52 -12.34 6.33 6.82
CA GLY A 52 -13.09 6.80 5.66
C GLY A 52 -14.12 5.78 5.20
N PRO A 53 -14.94 6.15 4.19
CA PRO A 53 -16.01 5.30 3.68
C PRO A 53 -15.47 3.96 3.15
N VAL A 54 -14.24 3.91 2.64
CA VAL A 54 -13.60 2.67 2.18
C VAL A 54 -13.21 1.77 3.35
N GLY A 55 -12.62 2.34 4.41
CA GLY A 55 -12.34 1.61 5.65
C GLY A 55 -13.61 1.07 6.33
N CYS A 56 -14.67 1.87 6.38
CA CYS A 56 -15.99 1.44 6.88
C CYS A 56 -16.58 0.33 6.01
N GLY A 57 -16.51 0.46 4.69
CA GLY A 57 -16.95 -0.57 3.75
C GLY A 57 -16.19 -1.89 3.92
N TRP A 58 -14.88 -1.81 4.17
CA TRP A 58 -14.07 -2.99 4.51
C TRP A 58 -14.54 -3.64 5.81
N CYS A 59 -14.71 -2.88 6.89
CA CYS A 59 -15.21 -3.41 8.17
C CYS A 59 -16.55 -4.13 7.98
N LEU A 60 -17.47 -3.50 7.26
CA LEU A 60 -18.78 -4.08 6.99
C LEU A 60 -18.66 -5.37 6.15
N ALA A 61 -17.78 -5.42 5.16
CA ALA A 61 -17.54 -6.62 4.35
C ALA A 61 -16.95 -7.78 5.16
N GLU A 62 -16.05 -7.50 6.12
CA GLU A 62 -15.57 -8.50 7.07
C GLU A 62 -16.70 -8.99 7.98
N MET A 63 -17.48 -8.08 8.57
CA MET A 63 -18.59 -8.43 9.46
C MET A 63 -19.74 -9.15 8.75
N ALA A 64 -19.95 -8.91 7.46
CA ALA A 64 -21.03 -9.49 6.66
C ALA A 64 -20.73 -10.92 6.14
N GLY A 65 -19.54 -11.47 6.39
CA GLY A 65 -19.20 -12.84 5.97
C GLY A 65 -17.74 -13.09 5.61
N GLY A 66 -16.79 -12.31 6.14
CA GLY A 66 -15.36 -12.52 5.88
C GLY A 66 -14.91 -12.09 4.48
N LEU A 67 -15.64 -11.16 3.84
CA LEU A 67 -15.36 -10.73 2.46
C LEU A 67 -14.26 -9.65 2.38
N GLY A 68 -13.66 -9.22 3.49
CA GLY A 68 -12.55 -8.27 3.42
C GLY A 68 -11.31 -8.88 2.75
N CYS A 69 -11.18 -10.20 2.72
CA CYS A 69 -10.21 -10.89 1.88
C CYS A 69 -10.36 -10.56 0.38
N ILE A 70 -11.57 -10.28 -0.10
CA ILE A 70 -11.82 -9.89 -1.50
C ILE A 70 -11.43 -8.43 -1.72
N PHE A 71 -11.78 -7.55 -0.79
CA PHE A 71 -11.38 -6.14 -0.88
C PHE A 71 -9.85 -5.98 -0.91
N GLY A 72 -9.12 -6.73 -0.09
CA GLY A 72 -7.66 -6.67 -0.05
C GLY A 72 -7.02 -7.18 -1.32
N PHE A 73 -7.59 -8.24 -1.88
CA PHE A 73 -7.22 -8.73 -3.19
C PHE A 73 -7.44 -7.67 -4.28
N LEU A 74 -8.62 -7.03 -4.33
CA LEU A 74 -8.94 -6.02 -5.33
C LEU A 74 -8.03 -4.79 -5.22
N GLN A 75 -7.74 -4.34 -4.00
CA GLN A 75 -6.82 -3.25 -3.74
C GLN A 75 -5.40 -3.61 -4.19
N ARG A 76 -4.93 -4.81 -3.86
CA ARG A 76 -3.62 -5.32 -4.27
C ARG A 76 -3.49 -5.37 -5.78
N LYS A 77 -4.53 -5.86 -6.47
CA LYS A 77 -4.59 -5.88 -7.93
C LYS A 77 -4.49 -4.47 -8.53
N LYS A 78 -5.24 -3.50 -7.98
CA LYS A 78 -5.20 -2.10 -8.44
C LYS A 78 -3.82 -1.47 -8.28
N ILE A 79 -3.11 -1.75 -7.18
CA ILE A 79 -1.73 -1.29 -6.97
C ILE A 79 -0.80 -1.90 -8.02
N ARG A 80 -0.92 -3.20 -8.28
CA ARG A 80 -0.09 -3.88 -9.28
C ARG A 80 -0.30 -3.33 -10.68
N GLU A 81 -1.55 -3.14 -11.09
CA GLU A 81 -1.90 -2.55 -12.38
C GLU A 81 -1.40 -1.11 -12.52
N LYS A 82 -1.52 -0.29 -11.45
CA LYS A 82 -1.06 1.10 -11.45
C LYS A 82 0.46 1.22 -11.54
N HIS A 83 1.20 0.29 -10.95
CA HIS A 83 2.66 0.33 -10.86
C HIS A 83 3.38 -0.66 -11.78
N GLY A 84 2.66 -1.44 -12.60
CA GLY A 84 3.25 -2.42 -13.50
C GLY A 84 3.89 -3.62 -12.80
N ILE A 85 3.46 -3.98 -11.59
CA ILE A 85 4.06 -5.05 -10.77
C ILE A 85 3.58 -6.43 -11.25
N GLU A 86 4.54 -7.32 -11.53
CA GLU A 86 4.29 -8.69 -11.98
C GLU A 86 3.61 -9.58 -10.91
N GLY A 87 2.95 -10.64 -11.37
CA GLY A 87 2.24 -11.60 -10.53
C GLY A 87 0.88 -12.04 -11.12
N SER A 88 0.12 -12.83 -10.38
CA SER A 88 -1.15 -13.41 -10.85
C SER A 88 -2.32 -13.14 -9.91
N THR A 89 -3.54 -13.05 -10.46
CA THR A 89 -4.79 -12.92 -9.70
C THR A 89 -4.95 -14.05 -8.67
N CYS A 90 -4.56 -15.28 -9.04
CA CYS A 90 -4.59 -16.42 -8.13
C CYS A 90 -3.59 -16.27 -6.97
N GLY A 91 -2.36 -15.82 -7.26
CA GLY A 91 -1.36 -15.53 -6.22
C GLY A 91 -1.81 -14.43 -5.27
N ASP A 92 -2.44 -13.37 -5.79
CA ASP A 92 -2.99 -12.29 -4.97
C ASP A 92 -4.09 -12.79 -4.03
N LEU A 93 -4.96 -13.70 -4.51
CA LEU A 93 -6.03 -14.29 -3.71
C LEU A 93 -5.47 -15.24 -2.63
N CYS A 94 -4.51 -16.08 -2.98
CA CYS A 94 -3.83 -16.97 -2.01
C CYS A 94 -3.13 -16.18 -0.91
N VAL A 95 -2.46 -15.09 -1.26
CA VAL A 95 -1.77 -14.22 -0.29
C VAL A 95 -2.77 -13.56 0.64
N ASN A 96 -3.86 -13.01 0.10
CA ASN A 96 -4.87 -12.33 0.91
C ASN A 96 -5.71 -13.31 1.76
N TRP A 97 -5.84 -14.56 1.34
CA TRP A 97 -6.47 -15.63 2.11
C TRP A 97 -5.57 -16.18 3.23
N CYS A 98 -4.29 -16.40 2.92
CA CYS A 98 -3.33 -17.00 3.87
C CYS A 98 -2.89 -16.02 4.95
N CYS A 99 -2.70 -14.75 4.59
CA CYS A 99 -2.37 -13.70 5.56
C CYS A 99 -2.88 -12.32 5.08
N PRO A 100 -4.16 -12.00 5.32
CA PRO A 100 -4.75 -10.73 4.88
C PRO A 100 -4.04 -9.51 5.50
N CYS A 101 -3.64 -9.58 6.77
CA CYS A 101 -2.93 -8.48 7.43
C CYS A 101 -1.55 -8.23 6.79
N CYS A 102 -0.79 -9.29 6.50
CA CYS A 102 0.49 -9.20 5.79
C CYS A 102 0.35 -8.51 4.45
N SER A 103 -0.68 -8.92 3.69
CA SER A 103 -0.97 -8.38 2.37
C SER A 103 -1.29 -6.89 2.41
N VAL A 104 -2.14 -6.46 3.35
CA VAL A 104 -2.52 -5.04 3.48
C VAL A 104 -1.33 -4.18 3.95
N ILE A 105 -0.49 -4.70 4.85
CA ILE A 105 0.73 -3.99 5.27
C ILE A 105 1.73 -3.88 4.11
N GLN A 106 1.93 -4.96 3.33
CA GLN A 106 2.79 -4.92 2.14
C GLN A 106 2.33 -3.84 1.17
N GLN A 107 1.02 -3.76 0.91
CA GLN A 107 0.42 -2.76 0.03
C GLN A 107 0.68 -1.32 0.51
N LEU A 108 0.47 -1.05 1.81
CA LEU A 108 0.71 0.27 2.38
C LEU A 108 2.18 0.67 2.26
N ASN A 109 3.10 -0.21 2.68
CA ASN A 109 4.53 0.06 2.64
C ASN A 109 5.02 0.32 1.20
N GLU A 110 4.50 -0.42 0.22
CA GLU A 110 4.82 -0.22 -1.19
C GLU A 110 4.48 1.21 -1.64
N LEU A 111 3.29 1.70 -1.26
CA LEU A 111 2.85 3.04 -1.62
C LEU A 111 3.66 4.12 -0.90
N GLU A 112 3.96 3.93 0.39
CA GLU A 112 4.77 4.87 1.16
C GLU A 112 6.20 4.95 0.61
N MET A 113 6.85 3.82 0.31
CA MET A 113 8.19 3.84 -0.28
C MET A 113 8.22 4.50 -1.67
N ARG A 114 7.22 4.23 -2.52
CA ARG A 114 7.12 4.87 -3.85
C ARG A 114 6.84 6.37 -3.73
N ARG A 115 6.07 6.79 -2.72
CA ARG A 115 5.84 8.21 -2.41
C ARG A 115 7.15 8.88 -1.97
N ASP A 116 7.86 8.28 -1.02
CA ASP A 116 9.09 8.86 -0.47
C ASP A 116 10.18 8.97 -1.55
N ALA A 117 10.34 7.93 -2.39
CA ALA A 117 11.25 8.00 -3.54
C ALA A 117 10.85 9.09 -4.55
N ARG A 118 9.55 9.29 -4.78
CA ARG A 118 9.06 10.40 -5.61
C ARG A 118 9.39 11.76 -5.01
N GLN A 119 9.25 11.93 -3.68
CA GLN A 119 9.56 13.18 -3.00
C GLN A 119 11.07 13.49 -3.02
N VAL A 120 11.93 12.48 -2.84
CA VAL A 120 13.39 12.62 -2.99
C VAL A 120 13.75 13.07 -4.41
N ASN A 121 13.13 12.47 -5.43
CA ASN A 121 13.34 12.88 -6.83
C ASN A 121 12.88 14.32 -7.10
N LYS A 122 11.72 14.74 -6.56
CA LYS A 122 11.23 16.13 -6.67
C LYS A 122 12.21 17.12 -6.01
N ALA A 123 12.69 16.82 -4.81
CA ALA A 123 13.66 17.65 -4.09
C ALA A 123 15.01 17.75 -4.82
N GLY A 124 15.51 16.64 -5.37
CA GLY A 124 16.72 16.63 -6.19
C GLY A 124 16.60 17.50 -7.44
N TYR A 125 15.44 17.46 -8.12
CA TYR A 125 15.19 18.32 -9.28
C TYR A 125 15.11 19.81 -8.91
N GLN A 126 14.54 20.14 -7.74
CA GLN A 126 14.50 21.51 -7.23
C GLN A 126 15.88 22.06 -6.89
N GLN A 127 16.80 21.22 -6.40
CA GLN A 127 18.18 21.62 -6.11
C GLN A 127 19.02 21.83 -7.38
N GLN A 128 18.62 21.23 -8.51
CA GLN A 128 19.35 21.30 -9.78
C GLN A 128 18.75 22.29 -10.79
N ALA A 129 17.76 23.10 -10.38
CA ALA A 129 17.25 24.19 -11.21
C ALA A 129 18.39 25.16 -11.56
N PRO A 130 18.58 25.53 -12.85
CA PRO A 130 19.76 26.28 -13.27
C PRO A 130 19.81 27.62 -12.55
N MET A 131 20.90 27.88 -11.83
CA MET A 131 21.26 29.23 -11.41
C MET A 131 21.31 30.08 -12.67
N ARG A 132 20.31 30.94 -12.87
CA ARG A 132 20.35 32.00 -13.86
C ARG A 132 21.52 32.91 -13.50
N GLN A 133 22.58 32.84 -14.30
CA GLN A 133 23.67 33.83 -14.34
C GLN A 133 23.17 35.11 -14.99
#